data_AF-A0A838JSX0-F1
#
_entry.id   AF-A0A838JSX0-F1
#
_cell.length_a   1.000
_cell.length_b   1.000
_cell.length_c   1.000
_cell.angle_alpha   90.00
_cell.angle_beta   90.00
_cell.angle_gamma   90.00
#
_symmetry.space_group_name_H-M   'P 1'
#
loop_
_entity.id
_entity.type
_entity.pdbx_description
1 polymer ?
#
loop_
_entity_poly.entity_id
_entity_poly.type
_entity_poly.pdbx_seq_one_letter_code
_entity_poly.pdbx_strand_id
1 'polypeptide(L)' 'MTDDTQNLKGEAEPLNWACTNCGYRVEGELPEKCPECGADKEMFDQVPVPGM' A
#
# COMPACT_ATOMS: atom_id res chain seq x y z
N MET A 1 0.43 22.94 18.86
CA MET A 1 0.79 22.22 17.62
C MET A 1 1.52 20.97 18.08
N THR A 2 0.78 19.92 18.40
CA THR A 2 1.31 18.67 18.94
C THR A 2 0.89 17.62 17.94
N ASP A 3 1.86 17.19 17.14
CA ASP A 3 2.68 16.00 17.40
C ASP A 3 2.09 14.88 16.54
N ASP A 4 2.40 14.97 15.24
CA ASP A 4 2.11 13.93 14.27
C ASP A 4 3.14 12.81 14.47
N THR A 5 3.04 12.14 15.61
CA THR A 5 3.72 10.86 15.84
C THR A 5 2.77 9.78 15.33
N GLN A 6 2.82 9.55 14.01
CA GLN A 6 2.10 8.48 13.34
C GLN A 6 2.68 7.13 13.83
N ASN A 7 1.91 6.57 14.75
CA ASN A 7 2.15 5.37 15.53
C ASN A 7 2.09 4.12 14.64
N LEU A 8 3.25 3.54 14.35
CA LEU A 8 3.36 2.16 13.87
C LEU A 8 2.86 1.20 14.95
N LYS A 9 1.63 0.70 14.82
CA LYS A 9 1.17 -0.48 15.56
C LYS A 9 0.48 -1.46 14.62
N GLY A 10 1.05 -2.66 14.57
CA GLY A 10 0.62 -3.79 13.76
C GLY A 10 -0.69 -4.39 14.26
N GLU A 11 -1.78 -3.86 13.74
CA GLU A 11 -3.10 -4.49 13.69
C GLU A 11 -3.48 -4.47 12.20
N ALA A 12 -4.10 -5.52 11.68
CA ALA A 12 -4.36 -5.71 10.25
C ALA A 12 -5.42 -4.72 9.72
N GLU A 13 -5.11 -3.42 9.76
CA GLU A 13 -5.78 -2.38 9.01
C GLU A 13 -5.62 -2.74 7.52
N PRO A 14 -6.65 -2.58 6.67
CA PRO A 14 -6.55 -2.89 5.25
C PRO A 14 -5.47 -2.01 4.61
N LEU A 15 -4.26 -2.55 4.48
CA LEU A 15 -3.17 -1.88 3.77
C LEU A 15 -3.49 -1.96 2.28
N ASN A 16 -3.56 -0.78 1.65
CA ASN A 16 -3.66 -0.70 0.21
C ASN A 16 -2.26 -0.60 -0.37
N TRP A 17 -2.04 -1.33 -1.45
CA TRP A 17 -0.78 -1.31 -2.18
C TRP A 17 -1.02 -0.70 -3.54
N ALA A 18 -0.18 0.25 -3.93
CA ALA A 18 -0.24 0.87 -5.25
C ALA A 18 1.04 0.57 -6.03
N CYS A 19 0.91 -0.02 -7.20
CA CYS A 19 2.01 -0.21 -8.13
C CYS A 19 2.47 1.14 -8.64
N THR A 20 3.72 1.50 -8.35
CA THR A 20 4.34 2.74 -8.82
C THR A 20 4.67 2.71 -10.31
N ASN A 21 4.74 1.52 -10.91
CA ASN A 21 5.04 1.34 -12.34
C ASN A 21 3.83 1.63 -13.24
N CYS A 22 2.63 1.19 -12.86
CA CYS A 22 1.42 1.32 -13.69
C CYS A 22 0.24 2.02 -13.00
N GLY A 23 0.24 2.14 -11.68
CA GLY A 23 -0.85 2.70 -10.89
C GLY A 23 -1.89 1.68 -10.38
N TYR A 24 -1.69 0.37 -10.62
CA TYR A 24 -2.59 -0.68 -10.12
C TYR A 24 -2.69 -0.67 -8.59
N ARG A 25 -3.90 -0.68 -8.03
CA ARG A 25 -4.14 -0.72 -6.59
C ARG A 25 -4.74 -2.05 -6.17
N VAL A 26 -4.22 -2.62 -5.10
CA VAL A 26 -4.72 -3.86 -4.49
C VAL A 26 -4.90 -3.66 -3.00
N GLU A 27 -6.01 -4.15 -2.48
CA GLU A 27 -6.41 -4.02 -1.08
C GLU A 27 -6.07 -5.32 -0.34
N GLY A 28 -5.35 -5.24 0.78
CA GLY A 28 -4.98 -6.40 1.59
C GLY A 28 -3.66 -7.03 1.18
N GLU A 29 -3.69 -8.19 0.53
CA GLU A 29 -2.48 -8.98 0.23
C GLU A 29 -1.75 -8.49 -1.02
N LEU A 30 -0.46 -8.19 -0.87
CA LEU A 30 0.39 -7.76 -1.98
C LEU A 30 0.73 -8.95 -2.89
N PRO A 31 0.38 -8.91 -4.19
CA PRO A 31 0.76 -9.96 -5.12
C PRO A 31 2.26 -9.93 -5.41
N GLU A 32 2.85 -11.10 -5.74
CA GLU A 32 4.28 -11.17 -6.09
C GLU A 32 4.62 -10.41 -7.37
N LYS A 33 3.65 -10.33 -8.29
CA LYS A 33 3.74 -9.56 -9.52
C LYS A 33 2.44 -8.82 -9.78
N CYS A 34 2.56 -7.62 -10.33
CA CYS A 34 1.44 -6.83 -10.76
C CYS A 34 0.69 -7.55 -11.89
N PRO A 35 -0.63 -7.80 -11.74
CA PRO A 35 -1.41 -8.45 -12.79
C PRO A 35 -1.62 -7.57 -14.03
N GLU A 36 -1.50 -6.26 -13.90
CA GLU A 36 -1.67 -5.31 -15.02
C GLU A 36 -0.41 -5.15 -15.87
N CYS A 37 0.78 -5.01 -15.24
CA CYS A 37 2.03 -4.70 -15.95
C CYS A 37 3.13 -5.76 -15.78
N GLY A 38 2.98 -6.72 -14.87
CA GLY A 38 4.00 -7.73 -14.57
C GLY A 38 5.16 -7.25 -13.70
N ALA A 39 5.13 -6.02 -13.18
CA ALA A 39 6.14 -5.51 -12.25
C ALA A 39 6.19 -6.32 -10.95
N ASP A 40 7.37 -6.52 -10.38
CA ASP A 40 7.54 -7.25 -9.13
C ASP A 40 6.93 -6.50 -7.93
N LYS A 41 6.65 -7.23 -6.85
CA LYS A 41 6.07 -6.69 -5.61
C LYS A 41 6.86 -5.54 -4.99
N GLU A 42 8.16 -5.43 -5.28
CA GLU A 42 9.01 -4.32 -4.85
C GLU A 42 8.61 -2.98 -5.46
N MET A 43 7.90 -3.01 -6.60
CA MET A 43 7.34 -1.82 -7.27
C MET A 43 6.00 -1.39 -6.68
N PHE A 44 5.57 -1.98 -5.56
CA PHE A 44 4.35 -1.58 -4.88
C PHE A 44 4.67 -0.81 -3.60
N ASP A 45 4.07 0.37 -3.49
CA ASP A 45 4.15 1.20 -2.30
C ASP A 45 2.90 1.01 -1.43
N GLN A 46 3.11 1.02 -0.11
CA GLN A 46 2.03 1.05 0.85
C GLN A 46 1.39 2.43 0.79
N VAL A 47 0.14 2.46 0.34
CA VAL A 47 -0.67 3.66 0.34
C VAL A 47 -1.65 3.58 1.50
N PRO A 48 -1.67 4.58 2.41
CA PRO A 48 -2.72 4.64 3.40
C PRO A 48 -4.05 4.71 2.64
N VAL A 49 -5.03 3.93 3.07
CA VAL A 49 -6.40 4.14 2.62
C VAL A 49 -6.74 5.57 3.04
N PRO A 50 -7.15 6.47 2.12
CA PRO A 50 -7.61 7.79 2.53
C PRO A 50 -8.93 7.60 3.29
N GLY A 51 -8.80 7.33 4.60
CA GLY A 51 -9.87 7.45 5.57
C GLY A 51 -10.10 8.93 5.82
N MET A 52 -11.33 9.37 5.55
CA MET A 52 -11.89 10.55 6.21
C MET A 52 -12.13 10.25 7.68
#